data_AF-A0A7W0Q679-F1
#
_entry.id   AF-A0A7W0Q679-F1
#
_cell.length_a   1.000
_cell.length_b   1.000
_cell.length_c   1.000
_cell.angle_alpha   90.00
_cell.angle_beta   90.00
_cell.angle_gamma   90.00
#
_symmetry.space_group_name_H-M   'P 1'
#
loop_
_entity.id
_entity.type
_entity.pdbx_description
1 polymer ?
#
loop_
_entity_poly.entity_id
_entity_poly.type
_entity_poly.pdbx_seq_one_letter_code
_entity_poly.pdbx_strand_id
1 'polypeptide(L)'
;MAPELPLHDQPEPGSPPRLVAFVRDWSLDRASTAELTAISARLRELDAELLVLSKAGAWSFTRDREIVFCDRLAGDVATAAMLYGVRPDAEAVFVIDGRNVVRFAHRPEEPLTASLLEALDTAGEALAARDRLTRLERVLFTRREWTVTSLVVGCTMVFVGRSVDHRAVRMDDARGAVVEKLGERLERRRFARGTGPVATCVASTSRGAITPCAPIGAALTIVPRETAARIEVPRVIPPVSPRSTTKPT
;
A
#
# COMPACT_ATOMS: atom_id res chain seq x y z
N MET A 1 -22.61 -0.55 -33.49
CA MET A 1 -21.90 -1.76 -33.06
C MET A 1 -20.73 -1.26 -32.22
N ALA A 2 -20.81 -1.35 -30.89
CA ALA A 2 -19.79 -0.79 -30.01
C ALA A 2 -18.60 -1.78 -29.94
N PRO A 3 -17.35 -1.31 -30.01
CA PRO A 3 -16.18 -2.18 -29.86
C PRO A 3 -16.22 -2.78 -28.46
N GLU A 4 -16.28 -4.11 -28.38
CA GLU A 4 -16.05 -4.79 -27.10
C GLU A 4 -14.59 -4.55 -26.73
N LEU A 5 -14.35 -3.99 -25.54
CA LEU A 5 -13.00 -3.99 -24.99
C LEU A 5 -12.56 -5.45 -24.90
N PRO A 6 -11.38 -5.81 -25.42
CA PRO A 6 -10.78 -7.08 -25.12
C PRO A 6 -10.41 -7.07 -23.63
N LEU A 7 -11.38 -7.40 -22.78
CA LEU A 7 -11.09 -7.95 -21.47
C LEU A 7 -10.47 -9.31 -21.75
N HIS A 8 -9.14 -9.35 -21.86
CA HIS A 8 -8.43 -10.62 -21.88
C HIS A 8 -8.67 -11.30 -20.52
N ASP A 9 -9.58 -12.28 -20.53
CA ASP A 9 -9.99 -13.03 -19.33
C ASP A 9 -8.87 -13.85 -18.69
N GLN A 10 -7.71 -13.95 -19.34
CA GLN A 10 -6.48 -14.50 -18.77
C GLN A 10 -5.30 -13.63 -19.23
N PRO A 11 -4.55 -12.98 -18.31
CA PRO A 11 -3.34 -12.29 -18.70
C PRO A 11 -2.32 -13.34 -19.14
N GLU A 12 -1.99 -13.32 -20.42
CA GLU A 12 -0.89 -14.13 -20.95
C GLU A 12 0.39 -13.79 -20.16
N PRO A 13 1.20 -14.79 -19.77
CA PRO A 13 2.44 -14.54 -19.05
C PRO A 13 3.36 -13.65 -19.90
N GLY A 14 3.46 -12.38 -19.50
CA GLY A 14 4.17 -11.35 -20.27
C GLY A 14 3.30 -10.17 -20.70
N SER A 15 2.03 -10.08 -20.29
CA SER A 15 1.24 -8.88 -20.51
C SER A 15 1.91 -7.65 -19.86
N PRO A 16 1.86 -6.48 -20.51
CA PRO A 16 2.42 -5.26 -19.94
C PRO A 16 1.74 -4.92 -18.60
N PRO A 17 2.43 -4.23 -17.68
CA PRO A 17 1.79 -3.69 -16.49
C PRO A 17 0.62 -2.78 -16.89
N ARG A 18 -0.46 -2.86 -16.13
CA ARG A 18 -1.66 -2.03 -16.30
C ARG A 18 -1.74 -1.03 -15.16
N LEU A 19 -1.80 0.25 -15.50
CA LEU A 19 -2.12 1.33 -14.58
C LEU A 19 -3.62 1.53 -14.58
N VAL A 20 -4.22 1.57 -13.40
CA VAL A 20 -5.65 1.88 -13.23
C VAL A 20 -5.75 3.16 -12.43
N ALA A 21 -6.23 4.22 -13.07
CA ALA A 21 -6.39 5.53 -12.46
C ALA A 21 -7.89 5.81 -12.25
N PHE A 22 -8.29 5.98 -11.00
CA PHE A 22 -9.60 6.50 -10.61
C PHE A 22 -9.50 8.02 -10.53
N VAL A 23 -10.02 8.71 -11.54
CA VAL A 23 -9.99 10.17 -11.63
C VAL A 23 -11.39 10.65 -11.94
N ARG A 24 -12.04 11.32 -11.00
CA ARG A 24 -13.49 11.50 -10.97
C ARG A 24 -14.00 12.34 -12.12
N ASP A 25 -13.32 13.47 -12.33
CA ASP A 25 -13.74 14.54 -13.24
C ASP A 25 -12.89 14.58 -14.53
N TRP A 26 -12.19 13.48 -14.83
CA TRP A 26 -11.41 13.35 -16.07
C TRP A 26 -12.31 13.06 -17.27
N SER A 27 -12.02 13.72 -18.38
CA SER A 27 -12.71 13.56 -19.66
C SER A 27 -11.79 13.93 -20.81
N LEU A 28 -11.88 13.19 -21.92
CA LEU A 28 -11.06 13.44 -23.11
C LEU A 28 -11.24 14.85 -23.68
N ASP A 29 -12.46 15.41 -23.64
CA ASP A 29 -12.78 16.75 -24.17
C ASP A 29 -12.09 17.89 -23.38
N ARG A 30 -11.69 17.63 -22.14
CA ARG A 30 -10.99 18.61 -21.28
C ARG A 30 -9.48 18.45 -21.31
N ALA A 31 -8.99 17.26 -21.67
CA ALA A 31 -7.56 16.98 -21.73
C ALA A 31 -6.95 17.71 -22.94
N SER A 32 -5.86 18.44 -22.71
CA SER A 32 -5.17 19.12 -23.81
C SER A 32 -4.43 18.12 -24.70
N THR A 33 -4.24 18.44 -25.99
CA THR A 33 -3.44 17.58 -26.90
C THR A 33 -2.02 17.37 -26.39
N ALA A 34 -1.44 18.39 -25.72
CA ALA A 34 -0.12 18.30 -25.11
C ALA A 34 -0.09 17.27 -23.96
N GLU A 35 -1.10 17.30 -23.09
CA GLU A 35 -1.25 16.33 -22.00
C GLU A 35 -1.44 14.90 -22.52
N LEU A 36 -2.31 14.70 -23.52
CA LEU A 36 -2.53 13.38 -24.13
C LEU A 36 -1.25 12.84 -24.80
N THR A 37 -0.47 13.72 -25.43
CA THR A 37 0.83 13.36 -26.01
C THR A 37 1.83 12.97 -24.92
N ALA A 38 1.86 13.71 -23.80
CA ALA A 38 2.73 13.44 -22.67
C ALA A 38 2.38 12.13 -21.97
N ILE A 39 1.08 11.86 -21.75
CA ILE A 39 0.58 10.57 -21.23
C ILE A 39 1.02 9.43 -22.16
N SER A 40 0.81 9.58 -23.47
CA SER A 40 1.18 8.55 -24.46
C SER A 40 2.69 8.29 -24.49
N ALA A 41 3.50 9.34 -24.44
CA ALA A 41 4.95 9.23 -24.35
C ALA A 41 5.39 8.50 -23.06
N ARG A 42 4.75 8.82 -21.94
CA ARG A 42 5.05 8.18 -20.66
C ARG A 42 4.68 6.70 -20.64
N LEU A 43 3.52 6.33 -21.18
CA LEU A 43 3.10 4.93 -21.30
C LEU A 43 4.02 4.11 -22.21
N ARG A 44 4.62 4.73 -23.24
CA ARG A 44 5.66 4.10 -24.08
C ARG A 44 6.94 3.85 -23.33
N GLU A 45 7.39 4.79 -22.51
CA GLU A 45 8.58 4.62 -21.68
C GLU A 45 8.39 3.50 -20.63
N LEU A 46 7.19 3.42 -20.06
CA LEU A 46 6.85 2.41 -19.04
C LEU A 46 6.47 1.04 -19.62
N ASP A 47 6.31 0.95 -20.95
CA ASP A 47 5.76 -0.22 -21.65
C ASP A 47 4.45 -0.72 -21.01
N ALA A 48 3.53 0.20 -20.76
CA ALA A 48 2.36 -0.04 -19.92
C ALA A 48 1.04 0.37 -20.58
N GLU A 49 -0.07 -0.21 -20.09
CA GLU A 49 -1.43 0.21 -20.44
C GLU A 49 -2.00 1.10 -19.33
N LEU A 50 -2.78 2.11 -19.67
CA LEU A 50 -3.49 2.93 -18.68
C LEU A 50 -4.99 2.84 -18.90
N LEU A 51 -5.71 2.50 -17.84
CA LEU A 51 -7.16 2.56 -17.77
C LEU A 51 -7.55 3.71 -16.84
N VAL A 52 -8.14 4.76 -17.41
CA VAL A 52 -8.71 5.87 -16.63
C VAL A 52 -10.19 5.60 -16.42
N LEU A 53 -10.59 5.58 -15.16
CA LEU A 53 -11.96 5.38 -14.71
C LEU A 53 -12.48 6.68 -14.13
N SER A 54 -13.50 7.28 -14.77
CA SER A 54 -14.16 8.50 -14.30
C SER A 54 -15.67 8.32 -14.22
N LYS A 55 -16.38 9.32 -13.70
CA LYS A 55 -17.85 9.32 -13.68
C LYS A 55 -18.47 9.33 -15.08
N ALA A 56 -17.75 9.85 -16.08
CA ALA A 56 -18.21 9.93 -17.45
C ALA A 56 -17.90 8.66 -18.26
N GLY A 57 -17.17 7.69 -17.71
CA GLY A 57 -16.92 6.39 -18.32
C GLY A 57 -15.51 5.87 -18.07
N ALA A 58 -15.05 4.97 -18.94
CA ALA A 58 -13.71 4.43 -18.91
C ALA A 58 -12.96 4.72 -20.22
N TRP A 59 -11.67 5.04 -20.13
CA TRP A 59 -10.79 5.23 -21.28
C TRP A 59 -9.57 4.33 -21.14
N SER A 60 -9.32 3.57 -22.19
CA SER A 60 -8.13 2.73 -22.30
C SER A 60 -7.12 3.40 -23.21
N PHE A 61 -5.92 3.59 -22.67
CA PHE A 61 -4.73 4.05 -23.36
C PHE A 61 -3.78 2.87 -23.51
N THR A 62 -3.51 2.50 -24.75
CA THR A 62 -2.49 1.51 -25.06
C THR A 62 -1.29 2.22 -25.68
N ARG A 63 -0.08 1.77 -25.35
CA ARG A 63 1.21 2.28 -25.83
C ARG A 63 1.24 2.75 -27.29
N ASP A 64 0.66 1.95 -28.19
CA ASP A 64 0.76 2.11 -29.64
C ASP A 64 -0.61 2.16 -30.35
N ARG A 65 -1.71 2.26 -29.61
CA ARG A 65 -3.07 2.30 -30.19
C ARG A 65 -3.79 3.60 -29.84
N GLU A 66 -4.81 3.90 -30.63
CA GLU A 66 -5.73 4.99 -30.36
C GLU A 66 -6.47 4.77 -29.03
N ILE A 67 -6.87 5.88 -28.41
CA ILE A 67 -7.61 5.89 -27.15
C ILE A 67 -8.98 5.25 -27.40
N VAL A 68 -9.32 4.23 -26.61
CA VAL A 68 -10.61 3.55 -26.71
C VAL A 68 -11.51 3.97 -25.55
N PHE A 69 -12.66 4.57 -25.87
CA PHE A 69 -13.69 4.90 -24.90
C PHE A 69 -14.65 3.73 -24.68
N CYS A 70 -15.09 3.54 -23.43
CA CYS A 70 -16.13 2.61 -23.07
C CYS A 70 -17.12 3.16 -22.05
N ASP A 71 -18.36 3.28 -22.51
CA ASP A 71 -19.51 3.77 -21.74
C ASP A 71 -20.08 2.68 -20.79
N ARG A 72 -19.99 1.41 -21.19
CA ARG A 72 -20.57 0.27 -20.46
C ARG A 72 -20.03 0.08 -19.04
N LEU A 73 -18.90 0.69 -18.71
CA LEU A 73 -18.22 0.53 -17.43
C LEU A 73 -18.64 1.55 -16.37
N ALA A 74 -19.49 2.55 -16.64
CA ALA A 74 -19.81 3.58 -15.64
C ALA A 74 -20.39 3.00 -14.33
N GLY A 75 -21.30 2.01 -14.42
CA GLY A 75 -21.81 1.28 -13.25
C GLY A 75 -20.76 0.37 -12.61
N ASP A 76 -19.88 -0.21 -13.42
CA ASP A 76 -18.80 -1.09 -12.97
C ASP A 76 -17.65 -0.32 -12.32
N VAL A 77 -17.46 0.97 -12.63
CA VAL A 77 -16.43 1.83 -12.04
C VAL A 77 -16.65 1.96 -10.53
N ALA A 78 -17.90 2.14 -10.09
CA ALA A 78 -18.21 2.21 -8.67
C ALA A 78 -17.91 0.88 -7.94
N THR A 79 -18.28 -0.24 -8.57
CA THR A 79 -17.97 -1.58 -8.07
C THR A 79 -16.45 -1.81 -8.02
N ALA A 80 -15.72 -1.43 -9.07
CA ALA A 80 -14.27 -1.51 -9.13
C ALA A 80 -13.63 -0.67 -8.02
N ALA A 81 -14.04 0.59 -7.86
CA ALA A 81 -13.54 1.47 -6.81
C ALA A 81 -13.71 0.82 -5.42
N MET A 82 -14.88 0.23 -5.14
CA MET A 82 -15.11 -0.52 -3.90
C MET A 82 -14.17 -1.72 -3.75
N LEU A 83 -13.97 -2.51 -4.80
CA LEU A 83 -13.07 -3.68 -4.78
C LEU A 83 -11.60 -3.29 -4.50
N TYR A 84 -11.16 -2.14 -5.00
CA TYR A 84 -9.83 -1.59 -4.72
C TYR A 84 -9.76 -0.76 -3.41
N GLY A 85 -10.86 -0.68 -2.66
CA GLY A 85 -10.95 0.08 -1.42
C GLY A 85 -10.75 1.59 -1.62
N VAL A 86 -11.12 2.11 -2.78
CA VAL A 86 -11.16 3.55 -3.09
C VAL A 86 -12.50 4.10 -2.64
N ARG A 87 -12.49 5.21 -1.88
CA ARG A 87 -13.72 5.87 -1.46
C ARG A 87 -14.40 6.51 -2.68
N PRO A 88 -15.74 6.66 -2.72
CA PRO A 88 -16.45 7.19 -3.89
C PRO A 88 -16.00 8.58 -4.37
N ASP A 89 -15.42 9.37 -3.47
CA ASP A 89 -14.91 10.72 -3.75
C ASP A 89 -13.38 10.80 -3.69
N ALA A 90 -12.69 9.67 -3.54
CA ALA A 90 -11.24 9.63 -3.54
C ALA A 90 -10.72 9.27 -4.93
N GLU A 91 -9.56 9.82 -5.25
CA GLU A 91 -8.83 9.53 -6.47
C GLU A 91 -7.63 8.64 -6.14
N ALA A 92 -7.27 7.75 -7.05
CA ALA A 92 -6.23 6.77 -6.79
C ALA A 92 -5.62 6.24 -8.09
N VAL A 93 -4.32 5.94 -8.07
CA VAL A 93 -3.63 5.24 -9.15
C VAL A 93 -3.07 3.94 -8.62
N PHE A 94 -3.38 2.85 -9.31
CA PHE A 94 -2.87 1.52 -9.01
C PHE A 94 -2.01 1.03 -10.15
N VAL A 95 -0.94 0.32 -9.82
CA VAL A 95 -0.16 -0.45 -10.79
C VAL A 95 -0.44 -1.92 -10.57
N ILE A 96 -0.98 -2.55 -11.60
CA ILE A 96 -1.31 -3.96 -11.65
C ILE A 96 -0.31 -4.63 -12.59
N ASP A 97 0.34 -5.69 -12.13
CA ASP A 97 1.25 -6.43 -13.00
C ASP A 97 0.53 -7.40 -13.94
N GLY A 98 1.27 -8.03 -14.87
CA GLY A 98 0.70 -9.03 -15.78
C GLY A 98 0.23 -10.34 -15.12
N ARG A 99 0.16 -10.41 -13.78
CA ARG A 99 -0.49 -11.48 -13.03
C ARG A 99 -1.74 -10.98 -12.28
N ASN A 100 -2.24 -9.81 -12.64
CA ASN A 100 -3.36 -9.14 -11.98
C ASN A 100 -3.11 -8.85 -10.48
N VAL A 101 -1.86 -8.68 -10.05
CA VAL A 101 -1.52 -8.34 -8.67
C VAL A 101 -1.26 -6.84 -8.56
N VAL A 102 -1.91 -6.17 -7.60
CA VAL A 102 -1.63 -4.78 -7.25
C VAL A 102 -0.25 -4.69 -6.60
N ARG A 103 0.66 -3.94 -7.22
CA ARG A 103 2.06 -3.77 -6.78
C ARG A 103 2.34 -2.42 -6.18
N PHE A 104 1.58 -1.43 -6.60
CA PHE A 104 1.70 -0.07 -6.13
C PHE A 104 0.32 0.57 -6.09
N ALA A 105 0.11 1.41 -5.09
CA ALA A 105 -1.10 2.20 -4.91
C ALA A 105 -0.69 3.60 -4.46
N HIS A 106 -1.07 4.60 -5.23
CA HIS A 106 -0.93 6.00 -4.90
C HIS A 106 -2.32 6.59 -4.67
N ARG A 107 -2.49 7.26 -3.54
CA ARG A 107 -3.75 7.88 -3.12
C ARG A 107 -3.42 9.31 -2.67
N PRO A 108 -3.40 10.27 -3.60
CA PRO A 108 -3.09 11.64 -3.24
C PRO A 108 -4.18 12.22 -2.34
N GLU A 109 -3.80 13.18 -1.50
CA GLU A 109 -4.75 13.96 -0.70
C GLU A 109 -5.46 15.02 -1.57
N GLU A 110 -4.81 15.46 -2.64
CA GLU A 110 -5.32 16.39 -3.63
C GLU A 110 -5.89 15.69 -4.87
N PRO A 111 -6.79 16.33 -5.64
CA PRO A 111 -7.31 15.76 -6.88
C PRO A 111 -6.23 15.52 -7.95
N LEU A 112 -6.10 14.28 -8.40
CA LEU A 112 -5.35 13.81 -9.59
C LEU A 112 -5.72 14.54 -10.88
N THR A 113 -6.89 15.17 -10.97
CA THR A 113 -7.28 15.95 -12.17
C THR A 113 -6.27 17.05 -12.49
N ALA A 114 -5.54 17.57 -11.51
CA ALA A 114 -4.48 18.55 -11.75
C ALA A 114 -3.14 17.92 -12.17
N SER A 115 -2.90 16.63 -11.86
CA SER A 115 -1.58 16.01 -12.04
C SER A 115 -1.59 14.50 -12.33
N LEU A 116 -2.47 14.04 -13.23
CA LEU A 116 -2.44 12.64 -13.69
C LEU A 116 -1.03 12.24 -14.17
N LEU A 117 -0.31 13.15 -14.83
CA LEU A 117 1.07 12.94 -15.27
C LEU A 117 2.02 12.67 -14.10
N GLU A 118 1.91 13.43 -13.00
CA GLU A 118 2.74 13.26 -11.80
C GLU A 118 2.46 11.92 -11.10
N ALA A 119 1.19 11.49 -11.09
CA ALA A 119 0.84 10.18 -10.57
C ALA A 119 1.37 9.05 -11.45
N LEU A 120 1.41 9.23 -12.78
CA LEU A 120 2.09 8.32 -13.71
C LEU A 120 3.60 8.32 -13.49
N ASP A 121 4.21 9.45 -13.20
CA ASP A 121 5.63 9.53 -12.87
C ASP A 121 5.96 8.76 -11.60
N THR A 122 5.18 8.96 -10.54
CA THR A 122 5.31 8.22 -9.29
C THR A 122 5.11 6.72 -9.49
N ALA A 123 4.12 6.33 -10.30
CA ALA A 123 3.90 4.93 -10.67
C ALA A 123 5.06 4.35 -11.48
N GLY A 124 5.65 5.14 -12.37
CA GLY A 124 6.82 4.79 -13.16
C GLY A 124 8.06 4.56 -12.31
N GLU A 125 8.31 5.42 -11.33
CA GLU A 125 9.38 5.24 -10.35
C GLU A 125 9.20 3.96 -9.53
N ALA A 126 7.96 3.67 -9.09
CA ALA A 126 7.65 2.43 -8.38
C ALA A 126 7.88 1.18 -9.23
N LEU A 127 7.50 1.22 -10.52
CA LEU A 127 7.79 0.16 -11.49
C LEU A 127 9.30 -0.04 -11.67
N ALA A 128 10.05 1.03 -11.88
CA ALA A 128 11.50 0.97 -12.06
C ALA A 128 12.23 0.46 -10.80
N ALA A 129 11.79 0.88 -9.61
CA ALA A 129 12.32 0.38 -8.34
C ALA A 129 12.07 -1.13 -8.18
N ARG A 130 10.89 -1.61 -8.56
CA ARG A 130 10.59 -3.05 -8.57
C ARG A 130 11.44 -3.80 -9.57
N ASP A 131 11.66 -3.29 -10.77
CA ASP A 131 12.51 -3.96 -11.76
C ASP A 131 13.95 -4.10 -11.27
N ARG A 132 14.45 -3.09 -10.55
CA ARG A 132 15.75 -3.16 -9.85
C ARG A 132 15.74 -4.23 -8.75
N LEU A 133 14.72 -4.26 -7.91
CA LEU A 133 14.58 -5.28 -6.85
C LEU A 133 14.44 -6.68 -7.43
N THR A 134 13.65 -6.86 -8.50
CA THR A 134 13.45 -8.15 -9.15
C THR A 134 14.74 -8.62 -9.82
N ARG A 135 15.57 -7.73 -10.35
CA ARG A 135 16.91 -8.09 -10.84
C ARG A 135 17.85 -8.52 -9.70
N LEU A 136 17.73 -7.89 -8.53
CA LEU A 136 18.48 -8.30 -7.34
C LEU A 136 17.92 -9.60 -6.72
N GLU A 137 16.61 -9.84 -6.76
CA GLU A 137 15.96 -11.08 -6.34
C GLU A 137 16.15 -12.21 -7.37
N ARG A 138 16.44 -11.87 -8.63
CA ARG A 138 16.98 -12.80 -9.65
C ARG A 138 18.43 -13.20 -9.36
N VAL A 139 19.07 -12.63 -8.34
CA VAL A 139 20.02 -13.44 -7.55
C VAL A 139 19.17 -14.44 -6.79
N LEU A 140 18.70 -15.44 -7.54
CA LEU A 140 17.96 -16.57 -7.03
C LEU A 140 18.94 -17.25 -6.07
N PHE A 141 18.83 -16.94 -4.78
CA PHE A 141 19.40 -17.79 -3.76
C PHE A 141 18.78 -19.16 -4.04
N THR A 142 19.59 -20.08 -4.56
CA THR A 142 19.19 -21.48 -4.70
C THR A 142 18.70 -21.96 -3.33
N ARG A 143 17.88 -23.00 -3.27
CA ARG A 143 17.42 -23.57 -1.99
C ARG A 143 18.59 -23.83 -1.02
N ARG A 144 19.75 -24.22 -1.58
CA ARG A 144 21.02 -24.38 -0.86
C ARG A 144 21.53 -23.06 -0.28
N GLU A 145 21.56 -22.01 -1.09
CA GLU A 145 21.96 -20.66 -0.72
C GLU A 145 21.07 -20.07 0.37
N TRP A 146 19.75 -20.25 0.31
CA TRP A 146 18.82 -19.89 1.40
C TRP A 146 19.09 -20.66 2.70
N THR A 147 19.44 -21.95 2.59
CA THR A 147 19.78 -22.77 3.75
C THR A 147 21.08 -22.28 4.39
N VAL A 148 22.07 -21.91 3.57
CA VAL A 148 23.35 -21.37 4.05
C VAL A 148 23.14 -20.00 4.71
N THR A 149 22.38 -19.09 4.11
CA THR A 149 22.15 -17.77 4.69
C THR A 149 21.35 -17.84 5.99
N SER A 150 20.29 -18.65 6.05
CA SER A 150 19.54 -18.87 7.30
C SER A 150 20.40 -19.51 8.39
N LEU A 151 21.26 -20.49 8.04
CA LEU A 151 22.21 -21.08 8.99
C LEU A 151 23.23 -20.06 9.50
N VAL A 152 23.82 -19.25 8.61
CA VAL A 152 24.79 -18.22 8.98
C VAL A 152 24.16 -17.17 9.90
N VAL A 153 22.94 -16.71 9.59
CA VAL A 153 22.19 -15.76 10.44
C VAL A 153 21.83 -16.38 11.79
N GLY A 154 21.41 -17.65 11.82
CA GLY A 154 21.16 -18.37 13.05
C GLY A 154 22.41 -18.48 13.93
N CYS A 155 23.55 -18.84 13.34
CA CYS A 155 24.83 -18.92 14.03
C CYS A 155 25.26 -17.57 14.60
N THR A 156 25.20 -16.49 13.81
CA THR A 156 25.61 -15.15 14.29
C THR A 156 24.72 -14.67 15.44
N MET A 157 23.41 -14.92 15.40
CA MET A 157 22.52 -14.58 16.52
C MET A 157 22.89 -15.32 17.81
N VAL A 158 23.27 -16.60 17.75
CA VAL A 158 23.70 -17.37 18.93
C VAL A 158 24.98 -16.81 19.52
N PHE A 159 25.96 -16.44 18.68
CA PHE A 159 27.23 -15.87 19.17
C PHE A 159 27.09 -14.46 19.71
N VAL A 160 26.24 -13.62 19.11
CA VAL A 160 25.95 -12.27 19.62
C VAL A 160 25.21 -12.33 20.95
N GLY A 161 24.23 -13.22 21.10
CA GLY A 161 23.51 -13.43 22.37
C GLY A 161 24.44 -13.86 23.52
N ARG A 162 25.30 -14.86 23.28
CA ARG A 162 26.25 -15.35 24.31
C ARG A 162 27.33 -14.35 24.70
N SER A 163 27.70 -13.44 23.80
CA SER A 163 28.71 -12.42 24.10
C SER A 163 28.23 -11.40 25.13
N VAL A 164 26.91 -11.20 25.24
CA VAL A 164 26.30 -10.30 26.24
C VAL A 164 26.27 -10.97 27.62
N ASP A 165 25.93 -12.26 27.69
CA ASP A 165 25.85 -12.99 28.96
C ASP A 165 27.21 -13.18 29.63
N HIS A 166 28.26 -13.46 28.86
CA HIS A 166 29.61 -13.57 29.42
C HIS A 166 30.18 -12.23 29.90
N ARG A 167 29.67 -11.09 29.39
CA ARG A 167 30.08 -9.76 29.87
C ARG A 167 29.33 -9.36 31.15
N ALA A 168 28.07 -9.79 31.30
CA ALA A 168 27.30 -9.59 32.53
C ALA A 168 27.91 -10.35 33.72
N VAL A 169 28.23 -11.65 33.53
CA VAL A 169 28.83 -12.48 34.59
C VAL A 169 30.20 -11.95 35.03
N ARG A 170 31.01 -11.41 34.11
CA ARG A 170 32.33 -10.84 34.45
C ARG A 170 32.25 -9.48 35.16
N MET A 171 31.18 -8.70 34.97
CA MET A 171 30.96 -7.47 35.74
C MET A 171 30.42 -7.74 37.14
N ASP A 172 29.63 -8.79 37.34
CA ASP A 172 29.14 -9.15 38.68
C ASP A 172 30.26 -9.72 39.57
N ASP A 173 31.18 -10.52 39.03
CA ASP A 173 32.38 -10.95 39.76
C ASP A 173 33.31 -9.78 40.13
N ALA A 174 33.47 -8.81 39.23
CA ALA A 174 34.26 -7.60 39.51
C ALA A 174 33.59 -6.67 40.53
N ARG A 175 32.24 -6.60 40.55
CA ARG A 175 31.49 -5.84 41.56
C ARG A 175 31.49 -6.54 42.92
N GLY A 176 31.40 -7.87 42.97
CA GLY A 176 31.53 -8.65 44.20
C GLY A 176 32.86 -8.40 44.92
N ALA A 177 33.98 -8.49 44.20
CA ALA A 177 35.31 -8.27 44.77
C ALA A 177 35.57 -6.81 45.23
N VAL A 178 34.94 -5.81 44.57
CA VAL A 178 35.06 -4.41 45.00
C VAL A 178 34.15 -4.11 46.19
N VAL A 179 32.94 -4.68 46.25
CA VAL A 179 32.02 -4.52 47.39
C VAL A 179 32.56 -5.22 48.63
N GLU A 180 33.20 -6.38 48.51
CA GLU A 180 33.83 -7.09 49.62
C GLU A 180 35.03 -6.30 50.20
N LYS A 181 35.90 -5.73 49.34
CA LYS A 181 36.99 -4.83 49.77
C LYS A 181 36.50 -3.50 50.37
N LEU A 182 35.35 -2.98 49.92
CA LEU A 182 34.74 -1.79 50.53
C LEU A 182 34.02 -2.10 51.85
N GLY A 183 33.45 -3.30 52.01
CA GLY A 183 32.87 -3.80 53.24
C GLY A 183 33.89 -3.89 54.37
N GLU A 184 35.06 -4.50 54.11
CA GLU A 184 36.15 -4.58 55.10
C GLU A 184 36.71 -3.20 55.50
N ARG A 185 36.74 -2.24 54.55
CA ARG A 185 37.17 -0.86 54.85
C ARG A 185 36.12 -0.05 55.62
N LEU A 186 34.84 -0.34 55.45
CA LEU A 186 33.74 0.33 56.15
C LEU A 186 33.52 -0.25 57.55
N GLU A 187 33.73 -1.55 57.78
CA GLU A 187 33.69 -2.14 59.13
C GLU A 187 34.80 -1.57 60.04
N ARG A 188 36.01 -1.36 59.51
CA ARG A 188 37.08 -0.67 60.27
C ARG A 188 36.76 0.80 60.60
N ARG A 189 35.79 1.42 59.91
CA ARG A 189 35.36 2.81 60.20
C ARG A 189 34.11 2.90 61.07
N ARG A 190 33.31 1.83 61.20
CA ARG A 190 32.11 1.82 62.06
C ARG A 190 32.40 1.67 63.55
N PHE A 191 33.61 1.29 63.94
CA PHE A 191 34.02 1.32 65.35
C PHE A 191 34.32 2.73 65.89
N ALA A 192 34.19 3.79 65.08
CA ALA A 192 34.56 5.16 65.46
C ALA A 192 33.46 6.22 65.30
N ARG A 193 32.21 5.89 64.95
CA ARG A 193 31.17 6.93 64.91
C ARG A 193 29.75 6.37 65.06
N GLY A 194 29.07 6.83 66.11
CA GLY A 194 27.72 6.43 66.48
C GLY A 194 26.64 6.89 65.49
N THR A 195 25.60 6.05 65.44
CA THR A 195 24.15 6.36 65.38
C THR A 195 23.60 7.40 64.40
N GLY A 196 22.66 6.92 63.57
CA GLY A 196 21.55 7.72 63.02
C GLY A 196 20.82 6.99 61.88
N PRO A 197 19.53 6.62 62.02
CA PRO A 197 18.76 6.02 60.92
C PRO A 197 18.20 7.11 60.00
N VAL A 198 18.40 6.96 58.68
CA VAL A 198 17.75 7.82 57.67
C VAL A 198 16.98 6.92 56.70
N ALA A 199 15.71 7.27 56.54
CA ALA A 199 14.70 6.59 55.74
C ALA A 199 15.06 6.52 54.25
N THR A 200 14.68 5.42 53.60
CA THR A 200 14.86 5.22 52.16
C THR A 200 13.51 5.39 51.45
N CYS A 201 13.46 6.32 50.50
CA CYS A 201 12.31 6.58 49.64
C CYS A 201 12.15 5.49 48.56
N VAL A 202 10.91 5.11 48.29
CA VAL A 202 10.48 4.19 47.24
C VAL A 202 10.39 4.93 45.91
N ALA A 203 11.09 4.47 44.88
CA ALA A 203 10.94 4.97 43.50
C ALA A 203 10.18 3.94 42.65
N SER A 204 9.05 4.41 42.11
CA SER A 204 8.16 3.72 41.18
C SER A 204 8.75 3.70 39.76
N THR A 205 8.83 2.54 39.12
CA THR A 205 9.21 2.40 37.71
C THR A 205 7.98 2.04 36.87
N SER A 206 7.58 2.95 35.97
CA SER A 206 6.54 2.71 34.97
C SER A 206 7.07 1.80 33.86
N ARG A 207 6.43 0.65 33.65
CA ARG A 207 6.61 -0.21 32.47
C ARG A 207 5.75 0.32 31.31
N GLY A 208 6.40 0.70 30.21
CA GLY A 208 5.75 0.87 28.91
C GLY A 208 5.43 -0.50 28.30
N ALA A 209 4.17 -0.71 27.95
CA ALA A 209 3.71 -1.90 27.23
C ALA A 209 4.00 -1.72 25.74
N ILE A 210 4.77 -2.68 25.18
CA ILE A 210 4.92 -2.85 23.74
C ILE A 210 3.91 -3.93 23.33
N THR A 211 2.91 -3.55 22.53
CA THR A 211 1.94 -4.45 21.94
C THR A 211 2.56 -5.14 20.73
N PRO A 212 2.57 -6.49 20.62
CA PRO A 212 3.03 -7.17 19.42
C PRO A 212 1.97 -7.13 18.31
N CYS A 213 2.46 -6.90 17.09
CA CYS A 213 1.71 -6.93 15.83
C CYS A 213 0.97 -8.26 15.62
N ALA A 214 -0.29 -8.16 15.19
CA ALA A 214 -1.07 -9.31 14.72
C ALA A 214 -0.57 -9.79 13.34
N PRO A 215 -0.61 -11.10 13.06
CA PRO A 215 -0.21 -11.65 11.77
C PRO A 215 -1.22 -11.33 10.66
N ILE A 216 -0.71 -10.80 9.56
CA ILE A 216 -1.41 -10.63 8.28
C ILE A 216 -1.59 -12.03 7.67
N GLY A 217 -2.83 -12.55 7.69
CA GLY A 217 -3.13 -13.86 7.12
C GLY A 217 -4.52 -14.43 7.37
N ALA A 218 -5.52 -13.63 7.71
CA ALA A 218 -6.90 -14.12 7.81
C ALA A 218 -7.54 -14.17 6.42
N ALA A 219 -7.76 -15.39 5.92
CA ALA A 219 -8.57 -15.66 4.74
C ALA A 219 -9.97 -15.07 4.93
N LEU A 220 -10.37 -14.16 4.03
CA LEU A 220 -11.73 -13.63 3.97
C LEU A 220 -12.68 -14.77 3.61
N THR A 221 -13.34 -15.31 4.63
CA THR A 221 -14.47 -16.23 4.44
C THR A 221 -15.67 -15.37 4.07
N ILE A 222 -16.11 -15.48 2.81
CA ILE A 222 -17.29 -14.81 2.29
C ILE A 222 -18.51 -15.39 3.00
N VAL A 223 -19.15 -14.60 3.87
CA VAL A 223 -20.45 -14.91 4.46
C VAL A 223 -21.53 -14.41 3.48
N PRO A 224 -22.46 -15.25 3.01
CA PRO A 224 -23.58 -14.79 2.23
C PRO A 224 -24.58 -14.13 3.19
N ARG A 225 -24.82 -12.84 3.04
CA ARG A 225 -25.91 -12.17 3.77
C ARG A 225 -26.96 -11.71 2.78
N GLU A 226 -27.97 -12.56 2.63
CA GLU A 226 -29.32 -12.17 2.23
C GLU A 226 -29.77 -11.01 3.12
N THR A 227 -29.97 -9.83 2.53
CA THR A 227 -30.97 -8.88 3.02
C THR A 227 -31.47 -8.08 1.82
N ALA A 228 -32.54 -8.58 1.20
CA ALA A 228 -33.30 -7.87 0.20
C ALA A 228 -33.99 -6.66 0.85
N ALA A 229 -33.37 -5.48 0.74
CA ALA A 229 -34.06 -4.22 0.95
C ALA A 229 -34.73 -3.82 -0.36
N ARG A 230 -36.06 -3.85 -0.35
CA ARG A 230 -36.97 -3.45 -1.42
C ARG A 230 -36.80 -1.94 -1.64
N ILE A 231 -36.07 -1.54 -2.69
CA ILE A 231 -35.96 -0.14 -3.11
C ILE A 231 -37.18 0.16 -3.97
N GLU A 232 -38.09 0.99 -3.46
CA GLU A 232 -39.17 1.59 -4.25
C GLU A 232 -38.58 2.56 -5.27
N VAL A 233 -38.76 2.26 -6.56
CA VAL A 233 -38.39 3.12 -7.67
C VAL A 233 -39.44 4.24 -7.80
N PRO A 234 -39.07 5.53 -7.71
CA PRO A 234 -40.01 6.61 -7.95
C PRO A 234 -40.45 6.61 -9.41
N ARG A 235 -41.78 6.60 -9.63
CA ARG A 235 -42.39 6.68 -10.97
C ARG A 235 -41.96 7.98 -11.66
N VAL A 236 -41.20 7.83 -12.74
CA VAL A 236 -40.87 8.91 -13.68
C VAL A 236 -42.15 9.32 -14.41
N ILE A 237 -42.57 10.57 -14.21
CA ILE A 237 -43.68 11.19 -14.94
C ILE A 237 -43.16 11.55 -16.35
N PRO A 238 -43.80 11.07 -17.43
CA PRO A 238 -43.35 11.39 -18.79
C PRO A 238 -43.56 12.88 -19.12
N PRO A 239 -42.68 13.48 -19.94
CA PRO A 239 -42.80 14.87 -20.34
C PRO A 239 -44.03 15.10 -21.23
N VAL A 240 -44.81 16.11 -20.88
CA VAL A 240 -45.96 16.59 -21.65
C VAL A 240 -45.43 17.33 -22.90
N SER A 241 -45.70 16.78 -24.08
CA SER A 241 -45.36 17.44 -25.35
C SER A 241 -46.14 18.75 -25.53
N PRO A 242 -45.50 19.85 -25.99
CA PRO A 242 -46.19 21.11 -26.25
C PRO A 242 -47.11 20.98 -27.47
N ARG A 243 -48.38 21.36 -27.29
CA ARG A 243 -49.38 21.52 -28.37
C ARG A 243 -48.94 22.64 -29.32
N SER A 244 -48.70 22.30 -30.57
CA SER A 244 -48.61 23.26 -31.67
C SER A 244 -49.99 23.85 -31.96
N THR A 245 -50.19 25.11 -31.59
CA THR A 245 -51.36 25.89 -32.02
C THR A 245 -51.09 26.47 -33.41
N THR A 246 -51.64 25.84 -34.44
CA THR A 246 -51.79 26.40 -35.78
C THR A 246 -52.90 27.45 -35.75
N LYS A 247 -52.57 28.69 -36.14
CA LYS A 247 -53.51 29.80 -36.35
C LYS A 247 -54.20 29.62 -37.72
N PRO A 248 -55.53 29.68 -37.82
CA PRO A 248 -56.20 29.83 -39.11
C PRO A 248 -56.16 31.31 -39.55
N THR A 249 -55.99 31.47 -40.86
CA THR A 249 -56.14 32.69 -41.68
C THR A 249 -57.45 33.42 -41.47
#